data_AF-A0A3Q7HT52-F1
#
_entry.id   AF-A0A3Q7HT52-F1
#
_cell.length_a   1.000
_cell.length_b   1.000
_cell.length_c   1.000
_cell.angle_alpha   90.00
_cell.angle_beta   90.00
_cell.angle_gamma   90.00
#
_symmetry.space_group_name_H-M   'P 1'
#
loop_
_entity.id
_entity.type
_entity.pdbx_description
1 polymer ?
#
loop_
_entity_poly.entity_id
_entity_poly.type
_entity_poly.pdbx_seq_one_letter_code
_entity_poly.pdbx_strand_id
1 'polypeptide(L)'
;MIYIVKEREVENVNEAKDYEVTFDTAVADVLCECGLFNLKGFLCRHTSCVLSQNGFKEIPPQYILSRWRMDIHRSYVLDYGCNFINTKNPVHRYDNLYKCAVKLVE
;
A
#
# COMPACT_ATOMS: atom_id res chain seq x y z
N MET A 1 -13.86 12.44 -14.83
CA MET A 1 -14.77 11.35 -15.26
C MET A 1 -15.17 10.52 -14.05
N ILE A 2 -16.37 9.95 -14.03
CA ILE A 2 -16.86 9.08 -12.93
C ILE A 2 -17.05 7.67 -13.50
N TYR A 3 -16.57 6.66 -12.76
CA TYR A 3 -16.67 5.24 -13.09
C TYR A 3 -17.37 4.52 -11.94
N ILE A 4 -18.19 3.53 -12.28
CA ILE A 4 -18.77 2.59 -11.31
C ILE A 4 -18.10 1.24 -11.50
N VAL A 5 -17.39 0.78 -10.47
CA VAL A 5 -16.68 -0.50 -10.51
C VAL A 5 -17.33 -1.49 -9.55
N LYS A 6 -17.80 -2.62 -10.09
CA LYS A 6 -18.45 -3.67 -9.30
C LYS A 6 -17.44 -4.58 -8.61
N GLU A 7 -17.66 -4.83 -7.33
CA GLU A 7 -16.96 -5.80 -6.50
C GLU A 7 -17.90 -6.93 -6.12
N ARG A 8 -17.50 -8.20 -6.29
CA ARG A 8 -18.20 -9.29 -5.60
C ARG A 8 -17.55 -9.51 -4.25
N GLU A 9 -18.36 -9.62 -3.21
CA GLU A 9 -17.86 -10.03 -1.91
C GLU A 9 -17.52 -11.52 -1.92
N VAL A 10 -16.40 -11.88 -1.28
CA VAL A 10 -15.93 -13.28 -1.23
C VAL A 10 -16.86 -14.14 -0.37
N GLU A 11 -17.45 -13.55 0.67
CA GLU A 11 -18.30 -14.24 1.64
C GLU A 11 -19.76 -14.31 1.19
N ASN A 12 -20.22 -13.34 0.39
CA ASN A 12 -21.57 -13.28 -0.14
C ASN A 12 -21.55 -13.20 -1.67
N VAL A 13 -21.39 -14.37 -2.30
CA VAL A 13 -21.21 -14.52 -3.75
C VAL A 13 -22.37 -13.93 -4.58
N ASN A 14 -23.55 -13.77 -3.96
CA ASN A 14 -24.74 -13.22 -4.61
C ASN A 14 -24.83 -11.70 -4.54
N GLU A 15 -23.95 -11.03 -3.78
CA GLU A 15 -24.01 -9.59 -3.58
C GLU A 15 -22.79 -8.92 -4.22
N ALA A 16 -23.07 -8.03 -5.17
CA ALA A 16 -22.07 -7.19 -5.80
C ALA A 16 -22.26 -5.75 -5.30
N LYS A 17 -21.18 -5.17 -4.76
CA LYS A 17 -21.16 -3.78 -4.33
C LYS A 17 -20.57 -2.91 -5.42
N ASP A 18 -21.24 -1.81 -5.71
CA ASP A 18 -20.78 -0.80 -6.65
C ASP A 18 -19.91 0.21 -5.90
N TYR A 19 -18.78 0.58 -6.51
CA TYR A 19 -17.85 1.57 -5.97
C TYR A 19 -17.70 2.72 -6.96
N GLU A 20 -17.89 3.96 -6.48
CA GLU A 20 -17.58 5.15 -7.25
C GLU A 20 -16.06 5.40 -7.31
N VAL A 21 -15.58 5.63 -8.53
CA VAL A 21 -14.20 6.00 -8.80
C VAL A 21 -14.18 7.22 -9.70
N THR A 22 -13.59 8.31 -9.20
CA THR A 22 -13.38 9.51 -10.01
C THR A 22 -11.99 9.46 -10.63
N PHE A 23 -11.89 9.91 -11.88
CA PHE A 23 -10.64 10.05 -12.61
C PHE A 23 -10.52 11.49 -13.13
N ASP A 24 -9.47 12.18 -12.71
CA ASP A 24 -9.06 13.45 -13.26
C ASP A 24 -8.06 13.22 -14.40
N THR A 25 -8.51 13.54 -15.61
CA THR A 25 -7.74 13.39 -16.83
C THR A 25 -6.59 14.41 -16.94
N ALA A 26 -6.70 15.58 -16.28
CA ALA A 26 -5.70 16.63 -16.39
C ALA A 26 -4.43 16.28 -15.60
N VAL A 27 -4.60 15.63 -14.45
CA VAL A 27 -3.48 15.26 -13.56
C VAL A 27 -3.27 13.74 -13.47
N ALA A 28 -4.03 12.95 -14.22
CA ALA A 28 -4.02 11.49 -14.18
C ALA A 28 -4.24 10.92 -12.76
N ASP A 29 -5.10 11.57 -11.97
CA ASP A 29 -5.41 11.16 -10.59
C ASP A 29 -6.73 10.40 -10.53
N VAL A 30 -6.78 9.39 -9.67
CA VAL A 30 -7.88 8.44 -9.49
C VAL A 30 -8.21 8.38 -8.00
N LEU A 31 -9.42 8.78 -7.64
CA LEU A 31 -9.92 8.67 -6.27
C LEU A 31 -11.03 7.62 -6.25
N CYS A 32 -10.81 6.57 -5.45
CA CYS A 32 -11.82 5.56 -5.20
C CYS A 32 -12.41 5.73 -3.80
N GLU A 33 -13.73 5.66 -3.69
CA GLU A 33 -14.46 5.78 -2.42
C GLU A 33 -14.05 4.73 -1.36
N CYS A 34 -13.45 3.60 -1.78
CA CYS A 34 -12.95 2.61 -0.82
C CYS A 34 -11.79 3.13 0.04
N GLY A 35 -11.13 4.22 -0.38
CA GLY A 35 -10.10 4.92 0.40
C GLY A 35 -8.82 4.12 0.65
N LEU A 36 -8.61 2.96 0.02
CA LEU A 36 -7.48 2.07 0.34
C LEU A 36 -6.12 2.75 0.19
N PHE A 37 -5.98 3.63 -0.80
CA PHE A 37 -4.75 4.40 -0.99
C PHE A 37 -4.56 5.43 0.13
N ASN A 38 -5.60 6.14 0.54
CA ASN A 38 -5.48 7.10 1.64
C ASN A 38 -5.22 6.41 2.99
N LEU A 39 -5.81 5.23 3.20
CA LEU A 39 -5.70 4.49 4.47
C LEU A 39 -4.40 3.69 4.59
N LYS A 40 -3.97 3.01 3.50
CA LYS A 40 -2.85 2.07 3.51
C LYS A 40 -1.79 2.37 2.45
N GLY A 41 -2.04 3.34 1.57
CA GLY A 41 -1.22 3.71 0.42
C GLY A 41 -0.94 2.55 -0.54
N PHE A 42 -1.94 1.67 -0.69
CA PHE A 42 -2.00 0.69 -1.76
C PHE A 42 -3.13 1.05 -2.70
N LEU A 43 -2.91 0.85 -4.00
CA LEU A 43 -3.98 0.95 -4.98
C LEU A 43 -4.99 -0.18 -4.76
N CYS A 44 -6.28 0.17 -4.66
CA CYS A 44 -7.32 -0.84 -4.73
C CYS A 44 -7.46 -1.33 -6.17
N ARG A 45 -8.07 -2.49 -6.35
CA ARG A 45 -8.34 -3.00 -7.70
C ARG A 45 -9.28 -2.10 -8.50
N HIS A 46 -10.12 -1.29 -7.84
CA HIS A 46 -11.01 -0.35 -8.52
C HIS A 46 -10.22 0.75 -9.22
N THR A 47 -9.26 1.37 -8.53
CA THR A 47 -8.33 2.33 -9.12
C THR A 47 -7.53 1.69 -10.25
N SER A 48 -6.99 0.49 -10.05
CA SER A 48 -6.25 -0.23 -11.10
C SER A 48 -7.12 -0.52 -12.34
N CYS A 49 -8.40 -0.83 -12.14
CA CYS A 49 -9.35 -1.06 -13.22
C CYS A 49 -9.57 0.22 -14.05
N VAL A 50 -9.79 1.36 -13.38
CA VAL A 50 -9.98 2.65 -14.05
C VAL A 50 -8.71 3.10 -14.78
N LEU A 51 -7.52 2.92 -14.19
CA LEU A 51 -6.24 3.20 -14.87
C LEU A 51 -6.10 2.37 -16.16
N SER A 52 -6.37 1.07 -16.09
CA SER A 52 -6.31 0.17 -17.25
C SER A 52 -7.30 0.58 -18.36
N GLN A 53 -8.54 0.93 -17.99
CA GLN A 53 -9.55 1.43 -18.94
C GLN A 53 -9.13 2.75 -19.61
N ASN A 54 -8.33 3.58 -18.94
CA ASN A 54 -7.77 4.81 -19.49
C ASN A 54 -6.42 4.63 -20.19
N GLY A 55 -6.00 3.38 -20.45
CA GLY A 55 -4.82 3.06 -21.25
C GLY A 55 -3.50 3.14 -20.50
N PHE A 56 -3.50 3.27 -19.17
CA PHE A 56 -2.28 3.23 -18.38
C PHE A 56 -1.74 1.79 -18.34
N LYS A 57 -0.52 1.61 -18.86
CA LYS A 57 0.18 0.32 -18.84
C LYS A 57 0.99 0.10 -17.56
N GLU A 58 1.34 1.19 -16.90
CA GLU A 58 2.14 1.20 -15.67
C GLU A 58 1.42 2.02 -14.60
N ILE A 59 1.77 1.75 -13.34
CA ILE A 59 1.25 2.52 -12.21
C ILE A 59 1.81 3.94 -12.29
N PRO A 60 0.96 4.99 -12.30
CA PRO A 60 1.45 6.36 -12.31
C PRO A 60 2.37 6.67 -11.12
N PRO A 61 3.46 7.44 -11.31
CA PRO A 61 4.46 7.68 -10.28
C PRO A 61 3.92 8.21 -8.95
N GLN A 62 2.84 8.99 -8.96
CA GLN A 62 2.18 9.53 -7.76
C GLN A 62 1.65 8.44 -6.81
N TYR A 63 1.41 7.23 -7.31
CA TYR A 63 0.98 6.08 -6.48
C TYR A 63 2.15 5.22 -5.99
N ILE A 64 3.38 5.48 -6.44
CA ILE A 64 4.58 4.72 -6.07
C ILE A 64 5.25 5.38 -4.87
N LEU A 65 4.79 5.00 -3.67
CA LEU A 65 5.29 5.56 -2.42
C LEU A 65 6.71 5.03 -2.10
N SER A 66 7.54 5.84 -1.44
CA SER A 66 8.94 5.51 -1.12
C SER A 66 9.11 4.18 -0.36
N ARG A 67 8.14 3.84 0.51
CA ARG A 67 8.14 2.57 1.24
C ARG A 67 7.91 1.33 0.37
N TRP A 68 7.53 1.48 -0.90
CA TRP A 68 7.40 0.38 -1.87
C TRP A 68 8.58 0.29 -2.83
N ARG A 69 9.38 1.35 -2.92
CA ARG A 69 10.56 1.42 -3.78
C ARG A 69 11.72 0.61 -3.20
N MET A 70 12.31 -0.26 -4.02
CA MET A 70 13.49 -1.07 -3.67
C MET A 70 14.80 -0.34 -3.92
N ASP A 71 14.79 0.66 -4.81
CA ASP A 71 15.95 1.46 -5.19
C ASP A 71 16.26 2.58 -4.18
N ILE A 72 15.42 2.75 -3.17
CA ILE A 72 15.66 3.68 -2.06
C ILE A 72 16.40 2.94 -0.96
N HIS A 73 17.63 3.35 -0.68
CA HIS A 73 18.40 2.87 0.46
C HIS A 73 17.71 3.31 1.76
N ARG A 74 17.10 2.36 2.47
CA ARG A 74 16.49 2.60 3.78
C ARG A 74 17.54 2.35 4.84
N SER A 75 18.08 3.43 5.43
CA SER A 75 18.99 3.34 6.59
C SER A 75 18.37 2.61 7.78
N TYR A 76 17.03 2.54 7.83
CA TYR A 76 16.24 1.98 8.93
C TYR A 76 15.63 0.60 8.65
N VAL A 77 15.86 -0.01 7.48
CA VAL A 77 15.56 -1.44 7.36
C VAL A 77 16.60 -2.13 8.19
N LEU A 78 16.20 -2.42 9.43
CA LEU A 78 16.77 -3.51 10.20
C LEU A 78 16.97 -4.64 9.22
N ASP A 79 18.24 -4.91 8.96
CA ASP A 79 18.71 -6.13 8.35
C ASP A 79 17.75 -7.25 8.73
N TYR A 80 17.32 -8.01 7.73
CA TYR A 80 16.33 -9.09 7.86
C TYR A 80 16.72 -10.14 8.94
N GLY A 81 17.87 -9.98 9.60
CA GLY A 81 18.31 -10.64 10.83
C GLY A 81 17.45 -10.44 12.09
N CYS A 82 16.42 -9.58 12.12
CA CYS A 82 15.45 -9.62 13.23
C CYS A 82 14.59 -10.92 13.20
N ASN A 83 14.49 -11.59 12.06
CA ASN A 83 13.74 -12.85 11.96
C ASN A 83 14.54 -14.07 12.44
N PHE A 84 15.83 -13.92 12.79
CA PHE A 84 16.68 -15.05 13.22
C PHE A 84 16.83 -15.18 14.75
N ILE A 85 16.31 -14.22 15.52
CA ILE A 85 16.36 -14.27 16.99
C ILE A 85 15.00 -14.70 17.52
N ASN A 86 15.00 -15.79 18.29
CA ASN A 86 13.82 -16.37 18.93
C ASN A 86 13.13 -15.32 19.83
N THR A 87 12.08 -14.68 19.30
CA THR A 87 11.27 -13.62 19.94
C THR A 87 10.45 -14.10 21.14
N LYS A 88 10.58 -15.37 21.54
CA LYS A 88 9.94 -15.91 22.75
C LYS A 88 10.67 -15.52 24.05
N ASN A 89 11.91 -15.04 23.97
CA ASN A 89 12.63 -14.54 25.14
C ASN A 89 12.50 -12.99 25.24
N PRO A 90 11.83 -12.47 26.29
CA PRO A 90 11.53 -11.04 26.42
C PRO A 90 12.78 -10.15 26.53
N VAL A 91 13.89 -10.68 27.04
CA VAL A 91 15.15 -9.91 27.19
C VAL A 91 15.80 -9.64 25.83
N HIS A 92 15.86 -10.65 24.96
CA HIS A 92 16.38 -10.49 23.61
C HIS A 92 15.53 -9.58 22.73
N ARG A 93 14.21 -9.54 22.99
CA ARG A 93 13.29 -8.60 22.32
C ARG A 93 13.57 -7.15 22.74
N TYR A 94 13.78 -6.90 24.03
CA TYR A 94 14.04 -5.56 24.55
C TYR A 94 15.37 -4.99 24.01
N ASP A 95 16.45 -5.77 24.11
CA ASP A 95 17.77 -5.37 23.60
C ASP A 95 17.75 -5.06 22.10
N ASN A 96 17.03 -5.87 21.32
CA ASN A 96 16.91 -5.63 19.89
C ASN A 96 16.15 -4.33 19.63
N LEU A 97 14.97 -4.13 20.22
CA LEU A 97 14.18 -2.91 20.05
C LEU A 97 14.95 -1.66 20.49
N TYR A 98 15.70 -1.73 21.60
CA TYR A 98 16.54 -0.62 22.06
C TYR A 98 17.65 -0.30 21.05
N LYS A 99 18.38 -1.31 20.56
CA LYS A 99 19.39 -1.12 19.50
C LYS A 99 18.82 -0.53 18.22
N CYS A 100 17.59 -0.91 17.86
CA CYS A 100 16.88 -0.35 16.71
C CYS A 100 16.54 1.13 16.94
N ALA A 101 16.04 1.46 18.12
CA ALA A 101 15.60 2.81 18.47
C ALA A 101 16.77 3.79 18.56
N VAL A 102 17.92 3.38 19.11
CA VAL A 102 19.11 4.23 19.21
C VAL A 102 19.63 4.66 17.83
N LYS A 103 19.61 3.76 16.84
CA LYS A 103 20.02 4.06 15.44
C LYS A 103 19.11 5.06 14.72
N LEU A 104 17.94 5.39 15.25
CA LEU A 104 17.01 6.36 14.67
C LEU A 104 17.20 7.78 15.24
N VAL A 105 18.02 7.94 16.28
CA VAL A 105 18.24 9.21 17.00
C VAL A 105 19.58 9.87 16.61
N GLU A 106 20.52 9.13 16.02
CA GLU A 106 21.75 9.66 15.40
C GLU A 106 21.53 10.02 13.92
#